data_AF-A0A4R5B323-F1
#
_entry.id   AF-A0A4R5B323-F1
#
_cell.length_a   1.000
_cell.length_b   1.000
_cell.length_c   1.000
_cell.angle_alpha   90.00
_cell.angle_beta   90.00
_cell.angle_gamma   90.00
#
_symmetry.space_group_name_H-M   'P 1'
#
loop_
_entity.id
_entity.type
_entity.pdbx_description
1 polymer ?
#
loop_
_entity_poly.entity_id
_entity_poly.type
_entity_poly.pdbx_seq_one_letter_code
_entity_poly.pdbx_strand_id
1 'polypeptide(L)'
;MSVIFLLFTFSAFSQNKKFTYIQFDIAFSIKGNPDRGETDLNGNTNNLWFLPDGLSSKIGYGIHHNKWIGLGIHSGVDWRWTDKLVVVPVFANLKLSPKIGDETRITLQMGLGKAIALGRGDLIGDYKKISLGLQTADDVILFLEVNHYAIPINNQKDTGSVSLGVSLVTF
;
A
#
# COMPACT_ATOMS: atom_id res chain seq x y z
N MET A 1 43.49 -18.86 10.64
CA MET A 1 42.39 -18.88 9.65
C MET A 1 41.10 -18.62 10.42
N SER A 2 40.68 -17.36 10.40
CA SER A 2 39.50 -16.83 11.12
C SER A 2 38.20 -17.25 10.45
N VAL A 3 37.19 -17.63 11.25
CA VAL A 3 35.81 -17.08 11.36
C VAL A 3 35.18 -17.86 12.53
N ILE A 4 35.49 -17.47 13.78
CA ILE A 4 34.59 -16.72 14.66
C ILE A 4 33.16 -17.26 14.64
N PHE A 5 32.98 -18.27 15.50
CA PHE A 5 31.79 -18.57 16.28
C PHE A 5 31.09 -17.28 16.72
N LEU A 6 29.95 -16.95 16.10
CA LEU A 6 29.01 -15.96 16.63
C LEU A 6 27.57 -16.46 16.47
N LEU A 7 27.38 -17.73 16.84
CA LEU A 7 26.10 -18.25 17.33
C LEU A 7 26.01 -17.94 18.83
N PHE A 8 25.83 -16.66 19.17
CA PHE A 8 25.52 -16.24 20.53
C PHE A 8 24.08 -15.71 20.59
N THR A 9 23.18 -16.65 20.90
CA THR A 9 22.17 -16.52 21.96
C THR A 9 21.59 -15.12 22.18
N PHE A 10 20.44 -14.84 21.56
CA PHE A 10 19.43 -13.94 22.11
C PHE A 10 18.25 -14.75 22.65
N SER A 11 18.54 -15.66 23.58
CA SER A 11 17.53 -16.24 24.47
C SER A 11 17.53 -15.41 25.75
N ALA A 12 17.10 -14.15 25.66
CA ALA A 12 17.02 -13.24 26.80
C ALA A 12 15.57 -12.76 26.95
N PHE A 13 14.87 -13.37 27.92
CA PHE A 13 13.70 -12.83 28.62
C PHE A 13 12.73 -11.98 27.77
N SER A 14 11.84 -12.63 27.02
CA SER A 14 10.67 -11.94 26.48
C SER A 14 9.54 -12.05 27.51
N GLN A 15 9.39 -11.01 28.34
CA GLN A 15 8.05 -10.65 28.83
C GLN A 15 7.15 -10.60 27.59
N ASN A 16 5.99 -11.29 27.58
CA ASN A 16 5.04 -11.45 26.45
C ASN A 16 4.69 -10.14 25.71
N LYS A 17 5.65 -9.56 24.99
CA LYS A 17 5.49 -8.38 24.16
C LYS A 17 5.29 -8.92 22.77
N LYS A 18 4.05 -8.86 22.29
CA LYS A 18 3.75 -9.18 20.90
C LYS A 18 4.64 -8.31 20.01
N PHE A 19 5.41 -8.99 19.17
CA PHE A 19 6.32 -8.39 18.19
C PHE A 19 5.74 -8.51 16.78
N THR A 20 4.49 -8.95 16.65
CA THR A 20 3.79 -9.20 15.40
C THR A 20 2.73 -8.14 15.18
N TYR A 21 2.41 -7.83 13.93
CA TYR A 21 1.29 -6.97 13.64
C TYR A 21 0.41 -7.57 12.54
N ILE A 22 -0.88 -7.26 12.61
CA ILE A 22 -1.84 -7.44 11.52
C ILE A 22 -2.27 -6.05 11.08
N GLN A 23 -2.41 -5.85 9.78
CA GLN A 23 -2.85 -4.61 9.19
C GLN A 23 -3.93 -4.88 8.15
N PHE A 24 -5.00 -4.07 8.17
CA PHE A 24 -6.07 -4.12 7.20
C PHE A 24 -6.31 -2.74 6.63
N ASP A 25 -6.28 -2.62 5.30
CA ASP A 25 -6.34 -1.37 4.56
C ASP A 25 -7.59 -1.36 3.67
N ILE A 26 -8.27 -0.22 3.60
CA ILE A 26 -9.26 0.09 2.57
C ILE A 26 -8.88 1.44 1.99
N ALA A 27 -8.79 1.54 0.65
CA ALA A 27 -8.51 2.81 0.00
C ALA A 27 -9.34 3.01 -1.27
N PHE A 28 -9.60 4.28 -1.56
CA PHE A 28 -10.26 4.72 -2.77
C PHE A 28 -9.21 5.32 -3.71
N SER A 29 -9.17 4.82 -4.95
CA SER A 29 -8.24 5.27 -5.98
C SER A 29 -8.82 6.47 -6.73
N ILE A 30 -7.97 7.44 -7.02
CA ILE A 30 -8.28 8.62 -7.83
C ILE A 30 -7.32 8.71 -9.02
N LYS A 31 -7.83 9.19 -10.15
CA LYS A 31 -7.08 9.44 -11.38
C LYS A 31 -7.27 10.89 -11.81
N GLY A 32 -6.25 11.48 -12.44
CA GLY A 32 -6.41 12.79 -13.08
C GLY A 32 -7.46 12.74 -14.19
N ASN A 33 -8.33 13.73 -14.25
CA ASN A 33 -9.35 13.82 -15.29
C ASN A 33 -8.71 14.13 -16.65
N PRO A 34 -8.76 13.22 -17.64
CA PRO A 34 -8.16 13.45 -18.96
C PRO A 34 -8.93 14.51 -19.76
N ASP A 35 -10.25 14.60 -19.57
CA ASP A 35 -11.15 15.47 -20.34
C ASP A 35 -11.26 16.88 -19.73
N ARG A 36 -10.32 17.23 -18.86
CA ARG A 36 -10.34 18.49 -18.14
C ARG A 36 -10.07 19.65 -19.10
N GLY A 37 -10.98 20.63 -19.10
CA GLY A 37 -10.92 21.77 -20.00
C GLY A 37 -11.47 21.47 -21.39
N GLU A 38 -11.94 20.24 -21.64
CA GLU A 38 -12.74 19.94 -22.82
C GLU A 38 -14.18 20.42 -22.61
N THR A 39 -14.76 20.94 -23.70
CA THR A 39 -16.14 21.43 -23.74
C THR A 39 -16.97 20.42 -24.51
N ASP A 40 -17.97 19.84 -23.85
CA ASP A 40 -18.94 18.91 -24.45
C ASP A 40 -19.72 19.59 -25.60
N LEU A 41 -20.28 18.79 -26.50
CA LEU A 41 -21.22 19.18 -27.56
C LEU A 41 -22.42 19.99 -27.02
N ASN A 42 -22.75 19.86 -25.73
CA ASN A 42 -23.77 20.63 -25.04
C ASN A 42 -23.27 21.97 -24.44
N GLY A 43 -22.02 22.36 -24.68
CA GLY A 43 -21.44 23.62 -24.18
C GLY A 43 -20.96 23.59 -22.73
N ASN A 44 -20.96 22.43 -22.07
CA ASN A 44 -20.47 22.26 -20.70
C ASN A 44 -18.97 21.97 -20.68
N THR A 45 -18.20 22.78 -19.96
CA THR A 45 -16.76 22.57 -19.77
C THR A 45 -16.50 21.72 -18.54
N ASN A 46 -15.73 20.65 -18.68
CA ASN A 46 -15.38 19.79 -17.55
C ASN A 46 -14.24 20.38 -16.72
N ASN A 47 -14.58 20.86 -15.51
CA ASN A 47 -13.63 21.50 -14.59
C ASN A 47 -13.10 20.58 -13.48
N LEU A 48 -13.48 19.30 -13.45
CA LEU A 48 -13.00 18.38 -12.41
C LEU A 48 -11.51 18.07 -12.61
N TRP A 49 -10.75 18.12 -11.52
CA TRP A 49 -9.31 17.77 -11.53
C TRP A 49 -9.08 16.26 -11.39
N PHE A 50 -9.92 15.58 -10.62
CA PHE A 50 -9.76 14.17 -10.27
C PHE A 50 -11.07 13.43 -10.46
N LEU A 51 -10.96 12.18 -10.90
CA LEU A 51 -12.05 11.24 -11.04
C LEU A 51 -11.82 10.03 -10.12
N PRO A 52 -12.89 9.46 -9.55
CA PRO A 52 -12.80 8.18 -8.87
C PRO A 52 -12.37 7.09 -9.87
N ASP A 53 -11.33 6.32 -9.54
CA ASP A 53 -10.72 5.30 -10.43
C ASP A 53 -10.75 3.88 -9.87
N GLY A 54 -11.21 3.70 -8.62
CA GLY A 54 -11.34 2.35 -8.07
C GLY A 54 -11.39 2.25 -6.56
N LEU A 55 -11.42 1.01 -6.11
CA LEU A 55 -11.41 0.62 -4.70
C LEU A 55 -10.31 -0.41 -4.47
N SER A 56 -9.70 -0.38 -3.30
CA SER A 56 -8.72 -1.37 -2.89
C SER A 56 -8.96 -1.83 -1.46
N SER A 57 -8.66 -3.09 -1.22
CA SER A 57 -8.59 -3.66 0.12
C SER A 57 -7.36 -4.54 0.24
N LYS A 58 -6.58 -4.36 1.29
CA LYS A 58 -5.34 -5.11 1.53
C LYS A 58 -5.30 -5.61 2.97
N ILE A 59 -4.66 -6.75 3.17
CA ILE A 59 -4.38 -7.34 4.47
C ILE A 59 -2.89 -7.70 4.54
N GLY A 60 -2.30 -7.46 5.70
CA GLY A 60 -0.89 -7.72 5.94
C GLY A 60 -0.64 -8.35 7.30
N TYR A 61 0.39 -9.17 7.35
CA TYR A 61 0.93 -9.73 8.58
C TYR A 61 2.44 -9.53 8.60
N GLY A 62 2.99 -9.19 9.76
CA GLY A 62 4.41 -8.97 9.88
C GLY A 62 4.91 -8.91 11.30
N ILE A 63 6.17 -8.53 11.41
CA ILE A 63 6.87 -8.27 12.67
C ILE A 63 7.17 -6.79 12.81
N HIS A 64 7.26 -6.30 14.03
CA HIS A 64 7.62 -4.93 14.33
C HIS A 64 8.55 -4.83 15.53
N HIS A 65 9.30 -3.74 15.58
CA HIS A 65 10.09 -3.33 16.71
C HIS A 65 9.54 -2.02 17.26
N ASN A 66 9.04 -2.04 18.50
CA ASN A 66 8.53 -0.87 19.24
C ASN A 66 7.48 -0.02 18.49
N LYS A 67 6.65 -0.65 17.65
CA LYS A 67 5.71 0.01 16.73
C LYS A 67 6.35 1.06 15.80
N TRP A 68 7.69 1.11 15.72
CA TRP A 68 8.42 2.12 14.97
C TRP A 68 8.89 1.59 13.62
N ILE A 69 9.48 0.39 13.60
CA ILE A 69 9.93 -0.26 12.38
C ILE A 69 9.18 -1.57 12.24
N GLY A 70 8.63 -1.85 11.07
CA GLY A 70 7.90 -3.06 10.78
C GLY A 70 8.28 -3.65 9.43
N LEU A 71 8.27 -4.98 9.35
CA LEU A 71 8.44 -5.73 8.11
C LEU A 71 7.34 -6.76 8.04
N GLY A 72 6.64 -6.85 6.91
CA GLY A 72 5.57 -7.84 6.75
C GLY A 72 5.33 -8.22 5.30
N ILE A 73 4.45 -9.18 5.11
CA ILE A 73 3.94 -9.59 3.80
C ILE A 73 2.48 -9.16 3.73
N HIS A 74 2.13 -8.51 2.63
CA HIS A 74 0.82 -7.94 2.38
C HIS A 74 0.27 -8.48 1.07
N SER A 75 -1.03 -8.65 1.02
CA SER A 75 -1.76 -8.99 -0.20
C SER A 75 -3.14 -8.33 -0.19
N GLY A 76 -3.82 -8.30 -1.31
CA GLY A 76 -5.12 -7.68 -1.38
C GLY A 76 -5.76 -7.78 -2.76
N VAL A 77 -6.76 -6.93 -2.95
CA VAL A 77 -7.49 -6.77 -4.20
C VAL A 77 -7.58 -5.28 -4.50
N ASP A 78 -7.10 -4.90 -5.68
CA ASP A 78 -7.24 -3.57 -6.25
C ASP A 78 -8.20 -3.65 -7.45
N TRP A 79 -9.38 -3.05 -7.32
CA TRP A 79 -10.35 -2.97 -8.41
C TRP A 79 -10.29 -1.58 -9.06
N ARG A 80 -9.88 -1.56 -10.32
CA ARG A 80 -9.80 -0.36 -11.16
C ARG A 80 -10.98 -0.29 -12.12
N TRP A 81 -11.70 0.82 -12.09
CA TRP A 81 -12.91 0.99 -12.89
C TRP A 81 -12.61 1.40 -14.32
N THR A 82 -11.69 2.34 -14.54
CA THR A 82 -11.34 2.82 -15.88
C THR A 82 -10.82 1.69 -16.78
N ASP A 83 -9.88 0.90 -16.27
CA ASP A 83 -9.27 -0.19 -17.04
C ASP A 83 -10.09 -1.49 -16.98
N LYS A 84 -11.20 -1.49 -16.23
CA LYS A 84 -12.02 -2.67 -15.91
C LYS A 84 -11.14 -3.85 -15.52
N LEU A 85 -10.31 -3.62 -14.50
CA LEU A 85 -9.22 -4.51 -14.12
C LEU A 85 -9.30 -4.79 -12.62
N VAL A 86 -9.16 -6.07 -12.26
CA VAL A 86 -8.98 -6.50 -10.87
C VAL A 86 -7.57 -7.04 -10.74
N VAL A 87 -6.81 -6.52 -9.78
CA VAL A 87 -5.42 -6.87 -9.55
C VAL A 87 -5.25 -7.41 -8.14
N VAL A 88 -4.49 -8.48 -8.00
CA VAL A 88 -4.10 -9.06 -6.71
C VAL A 88 -2.61 -8.80 -6.50
N PRO A 89 -2.22 -7.81 -5.69
CA PRO A 89 -0.84 -7.63 -5.29
C PRO A 89 -0.45 -8.63 -4.20
N VAL A 90 0.81 -9.07 -4.22
CA VAL A 90 1.48 -9.82 -3.15
C VAL A 90 2.87 -9.20 -2.99
N PHE A 91 3.15 -8.62 -1.83
CA PHE A 91 4.34 -7.79 -1.64
C PHE A 91 4.91 -7.83 -0.22
N ALA A 92 6.22 -7.63 -0.13
CA ALA A 92 6.88 -7.32 1.13
C ALA A 92 6.69 -5.83 1.43
N ASN A 93 6.36 -5.51 2.69
CA ASN A 93 6.07 -4.16 3.15
C ASN A 93 7.02 -3.77 4.27
N LEU A 94 7.81 -2.73 4.05
CA LEU A 94 8.62 -2.07 5.06
C LEU A 94 7.84 -0.86 5.60
N LYS A 95 7.63 -0.82 6.92
CA LYS A 95 6.91 0.23 7.63
C LYS A 95 7.85 0.97 8.56
N LEU A 96 7.86 2.30 8.46
CA LEU A 96 8.50 3.22 9.38
C LEU A 96 7.41 4.09 10.00
N SER A 97 7.40 4.23 11.32
CA SER A 97 6.32 4.90 12.05
C SER A 97 6.85 5.72 13.23
N PRO A 98 7.70 6.74 12.98
CA PRO A 98 8.23 7.58 14.06
C PRO A 98 7.11 8.31 14.81
N LYS A 99 7.27 8.39 16.13
CA LYS A 99 6.39 9.15 17.02
C LYS A 99 6.67 10.64 16.83
N ILE A 100 5.62 11.43 16.59
CA ILE A 100 5.70 12.88 16.38
C ILE A 100 4.97 13.71 17.44
N GLY A 101 4.10 13.08 18.22
CA GLY A 101 3.40 13.67 19.37
C GLY A 101 3.09 12.58 20.38
N ASP A 102 2.36 12.88 21.44
CA ASP A 102 2.14 11.94 22.56
C ASP A 102 1.46 10.64 22.13
N GLU A 103 0.55 10.70 21.17
CA GLU A 103 -0.19 9.54 20.66
C GLU A 103 -0.20 9.43 19.13
N THR A 104 0.38 10.40 18.43
CA THR A 104 0.39 10.46 16.95
C THR A 104 1.72 9.97 16.38
N ARG A 105 1.66 9.16 15.32
CA ARG A 105 2.83 8.75 14.53
C ARG A 105 2.66 9.13 13.07
N ILE A 106 3.73 9.59 12.43
CA ILE A 106 3.79 9.62 10.96
C ILE A 106 4.19 8.23 10.51
N THR A 107 3.56 7.72 9.47
CA THR A 107 3.83 6.41 8.90
C THR A 107 4.29 6.56 7.46
N LEU A 108 5.38 5.87 7.13
CA LEU A 108 5.88 5.69 5.77
C LEU A 108 5.94 4.19 5.53
N GLN A 109 5.29 3.73 4.47
CA GLN A 109 5.27 2.33 4.06
C GLN A 109 5.78 2.21 2.63
N MET A 110 6.65 1.24 2.39
CA MET A 110 7.20 0.93 1.08
C MET A 110 6.96 -0.55 0.79
N GLY A 111 6.27 -0.83 -0.31
CA GLY A 111 5.91 -2.17 -0.74
C GLY A 111 6.61 -2.54 -2.05
N LEU A 112 7.17 -3.75 -2.12
CA LEU A 112 7.77 -4.32 -3.33
C LEU A 112 7.32 -5.78 -3.50
N GLY A 113 6.84 -6.14 -4.68
CA GLY A 113 6.31 -7.48 -4.91
C GLY A 113 5.86 -7.73 -6.35
N LYS A 114 4.85 -8.60 -6.48
CA LYS A 114 4.20 -8.95 -7.74
C LYS A 114 2.73 -8.55 -7.72
N ALA A 115 2.20 -8.26 -8.90
CA ALA A 115 0.80 -7.99 -9.12
C ALA A 115 0.26 -8.94 -10.19
N ILE A 116 -0.89 -9.54 -9.92
CA ILE A 116 -1.53 -10.54 -10.79
C ILE A 116 -2.85 -9.94 -11.27
N ALA A 117 -3.02 -9.77 -12.58
CA ALA A 117 -4.27 -9.30 -13.15
C ALA A 117 -5.28 -10.46 -13.30
N LEU A 118 -6.39 -10.39 -12.57
CA LEU A 118 -7.46 -11.38 -12.65
C LEU A 118 -8.31 -11.18 -13.91
N GLY A 119 -8.68 -12.27 -14.57
CA GLY A 119 -9.58 -12.26 -15.72
C GLY A 119 -8.98 -11.73 -17.04
N ARG A 120 -7.65 -11.49 -17.08
CA ARG A 120 -6.94 -10.99 -18.27
C ARG A 120 -5.82 -11.95 -18.75
N GLY A 121 -5.85 -13.22 -18.34
CA GLY A 121 -4.82 -14.23 -18.66
C GLY A 121 -3.70 -14.30 -17.61
N ASP A 122 -2.54 -14.86 -17.99
CA ASP A 122 -1.35 -14.98 -17.12
C ASP A 122 -0.52 -13.69 -17.10
N LEU A 123 -1.18 -12.58 -16.76
CA LEU A 123 -0.55 -11.26 -16.71
C LEU A 123 -0.06 -10.99 -15.29
N ILE A 124 1.23 -11.27 -15.09
CA ILE A 124 1.97 -10.97 -13.86
C ILE A 124 2.93 -9.82 -14.14
N GLY A 125 2.94 -8.84 -13.24
CA GLY A 125 3.82 -7.68 -13.30
C GLY A 125 4.49 -7.38 -11.97
N ASP A 126 5.46 -6.46 -11.99
CA ASP A 126 6.04 -5.95 -10.75
C ASP A 126 5.07 -5.00 -10.05
N TYR A 127 5.04 -5.08 -8.72
CA TYR A 127 4.26 -4.19 -7.86
C TYR A 127 5.19 -3.34 -7.01
N LYS A 128 4.95 -2.03 -7.02
CA LYS A 128 5.63 -1.08 -6.14
C LYS A 128 4.60 -0.19 -5.47
N LYS A 129 4.78 0.05 -4.18
CA LYS A 129 3.89 0.88 -3.35
C LYS A 129 4.72 1.83 -2.50
N ILE A 130 4.28 3.08 -2.40
CA ILE A 130 4.74 4.04 -1.41
C ILE A 130 3.51 4.64 -0.76
N SER A 131 3.44 4.63 0.57
CA SER A 131 2.31 5.17 1.32
C SER A 131 2.81 6.05 2.46
N LEU A 132 2.19 7.22 2.59
CA LEU A 132 2.40 8.15 3.68
C LEU A 132 1.10 8.29 4.46
N GLY A 133 1.16 8.21 5.78
CA GLY A 133 -0.05 8.32 6.60
C GLY A 133 0.18 8.83 8.00
N LEU A 134 -0.91 9.17 8.68
CA LEU A 134 -0.93 9.58 10.08
C LEU A 134 -1.65 8.52 10.90
N GLN A 135 -0.95 7.95 11.87
CA GLN A 135 -1.48 6.98 12.82
C GLN A 135 -1.95 7.71 14.09
N THR A 136 -3.18 7.45 14.49
CA THR A 136 -3.81 7.94 15.72
C THR A 136 -3.54 7.01 16.90
N ALA A 137 -4.03 7.41 18.08
CA ALA A 137 -3.92 6.64 19.33
C ALA A 137 -4.56 5.24 19.23
N ASP A 138 -5.66 5.13 18.48
CA ASP A 138 -6.43 3.90 18.28
C ASP A 138 -5.83 2.94 17.25
N ASP A 139 -4.55 3.14 16.89
CA ASP A 139 -3.84 2.39 15.86
C ASP A 139 -4.54 2.40 14.47
N VAL A 140 -5.34 3.44 14.22
CA VAL A 140 -5.94 3.76 12.91
C VAL A 140 -5.00 4.68 12.14
N ILE A 141 -4.79 4.40 10.85
CA ILE A 141 -3.92 5.18 9.95
C ILE A 141 -4.76 5.77 8.83
N LEU A 142 -4.73 7.09 8.68
CA LEU A 142 -5.19 7.77 7.47
C LEU A 142 -4.01 7.91 6.53
N PHE A 143 -4.13 7.44 5.28
CA PHE A 143 -3.00 7.39 4.36
C PHE A 143 -3.31 7.87 2.95
N LEU A 144 -2.28 8.40 2.30
CA LEU A 144 -2.16 8.61 0.87
C LEU A 144 -1.15 7.61 0.33
N GLU A 145 -1.54 6.86 -0.70
CA GLU A 145 -0.77 5.79 -1.31
C GLU A 145 -0.60 6.02 -2.81
N VAL A 146 0.60 5.76 -3.30
CA VAL A 146 0.89 5.68 -4.73
C VAL A 146 1.33 4.25 -5.04
N ASN A 147 0.63 3.63 -5.98
CA ASN A 147 0.92 2.29 -6.47
C ASN A 147 1.35 2.35 -7.93
N HIS A 148 2.25 1.44 -8.29
CA HIS A 148 2.71 1.24 -9.64
C HIS A 148 2.70 -0.27 -9.94
N TYR A 149 2.10 -0.59 -11.09
CA TYR A 149 1.95 -1.94 -11.63
C TYR A 149 2.63 -1.98 -13.00
N ALA A 150 3.69 -2.78 -13.11
CA ALA A 150 4.34 -3.03 -14.39
C ALA A 150 3.67 -4.23 -15.10
N ILE A 151 2.35 -4.13 -15.31
CA ILE A 151 1.56 -5.15 -16.01
C ILE A 151 1.36 -4.68 -17.47
N PRO A 152 1.76 -5.46 -18.48
CA PRO A 152 1.59 -5.08 -19.87
C PRO A 152 0.11 -5.21 -20.27
N ILE A 153 -0.63 -4.10 -20.28
CA ILE A 153 -2.04 -4.04 -20.69
C ILE A 153 -2.14 -3.16 -21.93
N ASN A 154 -2.63 -3.73 -23.04
CA ASN A 154 -2.92 -2.99 -24.27
C ASN A 154 -1.72 -2.16 -24.81
N ASN A 155 -0.52 -2.76 -24.87
CA ASN A 155 0.76 -2.11 -25.22
C ASN A 155 1.25 -1.00 -24.27
N GLN A 156 0.52 -0.69 -23.19
CA GLN A 156 1.02 0.16 -22.12
C GLN A 156 1.68 -0.72 -21.06
N LYS A 157 2.98 -0.48 -20.80
CA LYS A 157 3.79 -1.30 -19.90
C LYS A 157 3.65 -0.91 -18.43
N ASP A 158 3.15 0.29 -18.16
CA ASP A 158 3.13 0.89 -16.84
C ASP A 158 1.74 1.45 -16.53
N THR A 159 1.18 1.07 -15.40
CA THR A 159 -0.04 1.69 -14.88
C THR A 159 0.15 2.06 -13.41
N GLY A 160 -0.26 3.26 -13.03
CA GLY A 160 -0.18 3.74 -11.64
C GLY A 160 -1.54 4.15 -11.09
N SER A 161 -1.64 4.30 -9.77
CA SER A 161 -2.83 4.83 -9.10
C SER A 161 -2.43 5.61 -7.86
N VAL A 162 -3.12 6.72 -7.60
CA VAL A 162 -3.05 7.46 -6.33
C VAL A 162 -4.30 7.11 -5.53
N SER A 163 -4.16 6.80 -4.25
CA SER A 163 -5.27 6.34 -3.40
C SER A 163 -5.27 7.03 -2.05
N LEU A 164 -6.46 7.31 -1.54
CA LEU A 164 -6.69 7.80 -0.17
C LEU A 164 -7.40 6.72 0.61
N GLY A 165 -6.91 6.38 1.81
CA GLY A 165 -7.42 5.24 2.55
C GLY A 165 -7.31 5.34 4.05
N VAL A 166 -7.92 4.36 4.70
CA VAL A 166 -7.89 4.13 6.13
C VAL A 166 -7.36 2.73 6.37
N SER A 167 -6.49 2.59 7.37
CA SER A 167 -5.91 1.32 7.77
C SER A 167 -6.09 1.11 9.25
N LEU A 168 -6.41 -0.12 9.65
CA LEU A 168 -6.45 -0.55 11.04
C LEU A 168 -5.26 -1.47 11.29
N VAL A 169 -4.48 -1.17 12.34
CA VAL A 169 -3.31 -1.95 12.72
C VAL A 169 -3.51 -2.51 14.11
N THR A 170 -3.18 -3.78 14.29
CA THR A 170 -3.19 -4.45 15.59
C THR A 170 -1.81 -5.01 15.86
N PHE A 171 -1.29 -4.73 17.06
CA PHE A 171 0.02 -5.17 17.55
C PHE A 171 -0.13 -6.22 18.67
#